data_AF-J9QVE8-F1
#
_entry.id   AF-J9QVE8-F1
#
_cell.length_a   1.000
_cell.length_b   1.000
_cell.length_c   1.000
_cell.angle_alpha   90.00
_cell.angle_beta   90.00
_cell.angle_gamma   90.00
#
_symmetry.space_group_name_H-M   'P 1'
#
loop_
_entity.id
_entity.type
_entity.pdbx_description
1 polymer ?
#
loop_
_entity_poly.entity_id
_entity_poly.type
_entity_poly.pdbx_seq_one_letter_code
_entity_poly.pdbx_strand_id
1 'polypeptide(L)'
;MCAAPVDLATAKDIATEATLYGIEQYEAFPTVLEDHFGGSQRASVLAAASGISSAVATGNSQIGLAGWYCSMLVHKDAWGRLGFFGYDLQDQCGPTNVFSYQGDEGSPTELRGANYPNYAMNPPCPRPARR
;
A
#
# COMPACT_ATOMS: atom_id res chain seq x y z
N MET A 1 -13.79 8.46 16.68
CA MET A 1 -12.65 8.06 15.84
C MET A 1 -12.00 6.85 16.50
N CYS A 2 -11.50 5.87 15.72
CA CYS A 2 -10.93 4.61 16.22
C CYS A 2 -11.93 3.66 16.93
N ALA A 3 -13.06 3.35 16.26
CA ALA A 3 -14.10 2.46 16.82
C ALA A 3 -14.22 1.12 16.08
N ALA A 4 -13.54 0.96 14.94
CA ALA A 4 -13.60 -0.27 14.16
C ALA A 4 -12.73 -1.36 14.81
N PRO A 5 -13.12 -2.64 14.68
CA PRO A 5 -12.34 -3.74 15.25
C PRO A 5 -10.94 -3.83 14.63
N VAL A 6 -9.97 -4.25 15.44
CA VAL A 6 -8.55 -4.40 15.04
C VAL A 6 -8.36 -5.79 14.44
N ASP A 7 -8.89 -6.00 13.24
CA ASP A 7 -8.86 -7.28 12.56
C ASP A 7 -8.67 -7.16 11.04
N LEU A 8 -8.32 -8.29 10.41
CA LEU A 8 -8.06 -8.34 8.97
C LEU A 8 -9.31 -8.10 8.13
N ALA A 9 -10.52 -8.35 8.64
CA ALA A 9 -11.74 -8.09 7.89
C ALA A 9 -11.93 -6.59 7.70
N THR A 10 -11.69 -5.80 8.76
CA THR A 10 -11.72 -4.33 8.68
C THR A 10 -10.70 -3.78 7.68
N ALA A 11 -9.47 -4.33 7.67
CA ALA A 11 -8.46 -3.94 6.68
C ALA A 11 -8.92 -4.22 5.25
N LYS A 12 -9.49 -5.41 4.99
CA LYS A 12 -9.94 -5.81 3.65
C LYS A 12 -11.11 -4.96 3.17
N ASP A 13 -12.09 -4.70 4.03
CA ASP A 13 -13.26 -3.88 3.71
C ASP A 13 -12.84 -2.47 3.30
N ILE A 14 -12.15 -1.76 4.21
CA ILE A 14 -11.72 -0.37 3.98
C ILE A 14 -10.72 -0.27 2.83
N ALA A 15 -9.74 -1.17 2.76
CA ALA A 15 -8.71 -1.08 1.74
C ALA A 15 -9.26 -1.39 0.34
N THR A 16 -10.21 -2.32 0.22
CA THR A 16 -10.82 -2.63 -1.08
C THR A 16 -11.64 -1.45 -1.56
N GLU A 17 -12.53 -0.91 -0.73
CA GLU A 17 -13.37 0.24 -1.07
C GLU A 17 -12.53 1.48 -1.43
N ALA A 18 -11.52 1.82 -0.61
CA ALA A 18 -10.65 2.96 -0.89
C ALA A 18 -9.86 2.79 -2.21
N THR A 19 -9.45 1.55 -2.51
CA THR A 19 -8.69 1.25 -3.73
C THR A 19 -9.58 1.31 -4.97
N LEU A 20 -10.76 0.71 -4.91
CA LEU A 20 -11.74 0.74 -5.99
C LEU A 20 -12.18 2.17 -6.29
N TYR A 21 -12.51 2.95 -5.26
CA TYR A 21 -12.84 4.36 -5.42
C TYR A 21 -11.72 5.12 -6.13
N GLY A 22 -10.47 4.95 -5.71
CA GLY A 22 -9.37 5.66 -6.34
C GLY A 22 -9.11 5.20 -7.79
N ILE A 23 -9.27 3.91 -8.10
CA ILE A 23 -9.22 3.38 -9.47
C ILE A 23 -10.30 4.03 -10.34
N GLU A 24 -11.54 4.09 -9.84
CA GLU A 24 -12.66 4.74 -10.52
C GLU A 24 -12.37 6.23 -10.78
N GLN A 25 -11.68 6.94 -9.87
CA GLN A 25 -11.28 8.33 -10.12
C GLN A 25 -10.29 8.46 -11.29
N TYR A 26 -9.32 7.56 -11.40
CA TYR A 26 -8.38 7.54 -12.53
C TYR A 26 -9.06 7.18 -13.85
N GLU A 27 -10.12 6.36 -13.82
CA GLU A 27 -10.91 6.01 -15.01
C GLU A 27 -11.90 7.11 -15.41
N ALA A 28 -12.52 7.77 -14.44
CA ALA A 28 -13.49 8.84 -14.67
C ALA A 28 -12.82 10.15 -15.12
N PHE A 29 -11.60 10.43 -14.67
CA PHE A 29 -10.87 11.66 -14.96
C PHE A 29 -9.55 11.37 -15.69
N PRO A 30 -9.53 11.36 -17.04
CA PRO A 30 -8.33 11.06 -17.83
C PRO A 30 -7.14 11.98 -17.53
N THR A 31 -7.39 13.23 -17.13
CA THR A 31 -6.35 14.19 -16.74
C THR A 31 -5.58 13.77 -15.50
N VAL A 32 -6.22 13.08 -14.55
CA VAL A 32 -5.56 12.57 -13.34
C VAL A 32 -4.69 11.36 -13.68
N LEU A 33 -5.12 10.53 -14.64
CA LEU A 33 -4.32 9.43 -15.16
C LEU A 33 -3.09 9.94 -15.94
N GLU A 34 -3.22 11.05 -16.65
CA GLU A 34 -2.11 11.71 -17.36
C GLU A 34 -1.12 12.37 -16.39
N ASP A 35 -1.60 13.04 -15.34
CA ASP A 35 -0.73 13.63 -14.30
C ASP A 35 0.08 12.56 -13.57
N HIS A 36 -0.60 11.49 -13.13
CA HIS A 36 0.05 10.30 -12.58
C HIS A 36 0.30 9.26 -13.67
N PHE A 37 1.03 9.64 -14.72
CA PHE A 37 1.32 8.75 -15.86
C PHE A 37 2.05 7.46 -15.44
N GLY A 38 2.88 7.52 -14.40
CA GLY A 38 3.64 6.39 -13.89
C GLY A 38 2.80 5.45 -13.02
N GLY A 39 2.84 4.15 -13.32
CA GLY A 39 2.12 3.15 -12.52
C GLY A 39 2.49 3.18 -11.02
N SER A 40 3.77 3.34 -10.70
CA SER A 40 4.23 3.45 -9.31
C SER A 40 3.72 4.68 -8.57
N GLN A 41 3.43 5.78 -9.28
CA GLN A 41 2.80 6.96 -8.67
C GLN A 41 1.37 6.60 -8.25
N ARG A 42 0.59 6.01 -9.17
CA ARG A 42 -0.78 5.59 -8.89
C ARG A 42 -0.85 4.53 -7.79
N ALA A 43 0.02 3.52 -7.86
CA ALA A 43 0.09 2.46 -6.85
C ALA A 43 0.34 3.04 -5.46
N SER A 44 1.33 3.92 -5.32
CA SER A 44 1.65 4.55 -4.02
C SER A 44 0.50 5.40 -3.49
N VAL A 45 -0.18 6.16 -4.35
CA VAL A 45 -1.29 7.02 -3.92
C VAL A 45 -2.48 6.19 -3.45
N LEU A 46 -2.85 5.13 -4.19
CA LEU A 46 -3.96 4.26 -3.84
C LEU A 46 -3.70 3.49 -2.54
N ALA A 47 -2.51 2.91 -2.38
CA ALA A 47 -2.17 2.18 -1.17
C ALA A 47 -1.93 3.09 0.04
N ALA A 48 -1.45 4.32 -0.16
CA ALA A 48 -1.39 5.31 0.92
C ALA A 48 -2.79 5.65 1.42
N ALA A 49 -3.73 5.89 0.50
CA ALA A 49 -5.11 6.20 0.85
C ALA A 49 -5.77 5.04 1.61
N SER A 50 -5.61 3.79 1.13
CA SER A 50 -6.17 2.60 1.79
C SER A 50 -5.55 2.34 3.16
N GLY A 51 -4.22 2.43 3.27
CA GLY A 51 -3.48 2.14 4.49
C GLY A 51 -3.72 3.17 5.58
N ILE A 52 -3.73 4.46 5.24
CA ILE A 52 -4.05 5.54 6.19
C ILE A 52 -5.51 5.42 6.65
N SER A 53 -6.45 5.16 5.74
CA SER A 53 -7.86 4.99 6.09
C SER A 53 -8.07 3.82 7.06
N SER A 54 -7.41 2.68 6.80
CA SER A 54 -7.46 1.49 7.66
C SER A 54 -6.83 1.75 9.04
N ALA A 55 -5.70 2.49 9.10
CA ALA A 55 -5.06 2.88 10.34
C ALA A 55 -5.91 3.84 11.18
N VAL A 56 -6.54 4.84 10.54
CA VAL A 56 -7.41 5.81 11.23
C VAL A 56 -8.69 5.17 11.75
N ALA A 57 -9.25 4.21 11.02
CA ALA A 57 -10.46 3.51 11.44
C ALA A 57 -10.24 2.61 12.67
N THR A 58 -9.09 1.93 12.73
CA THR A 58 -8.76 0.95 13.77
C THR A 58 -7.87 1.48 14.89
N GLY A 59 -7.20 2.62 14.68
CA GLY A 59 -6.19 3.13 15.60
C GLY A 59 -4.92 2.27 15.66
N ASN A 60 -4.68 1.41 14.66
CA ASN A 60 -3.55 0.49 14.63
C ASN A 60 -2.79 0.57 13.29
N SER A 61 -1.51 0.92 13.35
CA SER A 61 -0.62 1.06 12.18
C SER A 61 -0.37 -0.25 11.44
N GLN A 62 -0.37 -1.40 12.12
CA GLN A 62 -0.19 -2.72 11.49
C GLN A 62 -1.40 -3.10 10.63
N ILE A 63 -2.61 -2.73 11.07
CA ILE A 63 -3.81 -2.88 10.23
C ILE A 63 -3.75 -1.94 9.03
N GLY A 64 -3.22 -0.73 9.23
CA GLY A 64 -2.90 0.18 8.13
C GLY A 64 -1.95 -0.44 7.10
N LEU A 65 -0.87 -1.06 7.56
CA LEU A 65 0.11 -1.73 6.70
C LEU A 65 -0.51 -2.93 5.98
N ALA A 66 -1.40 -3.69 6.62
CA ALA A 66 -2.19 -4.72 5.94
C ALA A 66 -3.08 -4.14 4.84
N GLY A 67 -3.70 -2.98 5.08
CA GLY A 67 -4.51 -2.26 4.09
C GLY A 67 -3.70 -1.72 2.91
N TRP A 68 -2.46 -1.29 3.14
CA TRP A 68 -1.52 -0.93 2.07
C TRP A 68 -1.29 -2.11 1.11
N TYR A 69 -0.90 -3.27 1.65
CA TYR A 69 -0.60 -4.44 0.82
C TYR A 69 -1.86 -5.01 0.15
N CYS A 70 -3.01 -4.94 0.81
CA CYS A 70 -4.29 -5.33 0.19
C CYS A 70 -4.60 -4.46 -1.04
N SER A 71 -4.37 -3.15 -0.97
CA SER A 71 -4.54 -2.24 -2.11
C SER A 71 -3.65 -2.58 -3.29
N MET A 72 -2.38 -2.94 -3.02
CA MET A 72 -1.43 -3.33 -4.07
C MET A 72 -1.88 -4.58 -4.83
N LEU A 73 -2.43 -5.57 -4.13
CA LEU A 73 -2.97 -6.78 -4.75
C LEU A 73 -4.21 -6.47 -5.60
N VAL A 74 -5.17 -5.71 -5.05
CA VAL A 74 -6.39 -5.32 -5.78
C VAL A 74 -6.07 -4.48 -7.02
N HIS A 75 -5.16 -3.52 -6.92
CA HIS A 75 -4.74 -2.69 -8.05
C HIS A 75 -4.12 -3.54 -9.16
N LYS A 76 -3.21 -4.46 -8.81
CA LYS A 76 -2.56 -5.33 -9.78
C LYS A 76 -3.57 -6.16 -10.56
N ASP A 77 -4.58 -6.70 -9.89
CA ASP A 77 -5.64 -7.49 -10.52
C ASP A 77 -6.62 -6.64 -11.33
N ALA A 78 -6.92 -5.41 -10.90
CA ALA A 78 -7.85 -4.52 -11.59
C ALA A 78 -7.34 -4.05 -12.97
N TRP A 79 -6.05 -3.70 -13.08
CA TRP A 79 -5.50 -3.12 -14.30
C TRP A 79 -4.46 -4.00 -15.01
N GLY A 80 -4.14 -5.18 -14.47
CA GLY A 80 -3.10 -6.07 -14.98
C GLY A 80 -1.70 -5.43 -14.96
N ARG A 81 -1.52 -4.33 -14.21
CA ARG A 81 -0.29 -3.56 -14.07
C ARG A 81 -0.24 -2.92 -12.69
N LEU A 82 0.96 -2.62 -12.22
CA LEU A 82 1.16 -1.94 -10.94
C LEU A 82 2.22 -0.85 -11.07
N GLY A 83 3.47 -1.14 -10.72
CA GLY A 83 4.60 -0.21 -10.78
C GLY A 83 5.69 -0.60 -11.78
N PHE A 84 6.87 0.02 -11.61
CA PHE A 84 8.09 -0.35 -12.34
C PHE A 84 8.55 -1.78 -12.02
N PHE A 85 9.56 -2.26 -12.75
CA PHE A 85 10.12 -3.60 -12.56
C PHE A 85 10.67 -3.82 -11.14
N GLY A 86 10.09 -4.79 -10.41
CA GLY A 86 10.46 -5.08 -9.03
C GLY A 86 9.84 -4.15 -7.99
N TYR A 87 8.98 -3.19 -8.40
CA TYR A 87 8.27 -2.30 -7.48
C TYR A 87 7.59 -3.07 -6.34
N ASP A 88 6.93 -4.19 -6.67
CA ASP A 88 6.15 -5.00 -5.73
C ASP A 88 6.95 -6.05 -4.97
N LEU A 89 8.29 -5.98 -4.92
CA LEU A 89 9.10 -6.91 -4.10
C LEU A 89 8.62 -6.91 -2.65
N GLN A 90 8.48 -5.71 -2.05
CA GLN A 90 7.98 -5.58 -0.69
C GLN A 90 6.49 -5.91 -0.58
N ASP A 91 5.71 -5.67 -1.64
CA ASP A 91 4.26 -5.77 -1.62
C ASP A 91 3.79 -7.22 -1.83
N GLN A 92 4.59 -8.08 -2.48
CA GLN A 92 4.38 -9.52 -2.53
C GLN A 92 4.79 -10.23 -1.23
N CYS A 93 5.89 -9.80 -0.60
CA CYS A 93 6.28 -10.30 0.72
C CYS A 93 5.47 -9.66 1.87
N GLY A 94 4.73 -8.59 1.57
CA GLY A 94 4.04 -7.76 2.55
C GLY A 94 3.00 -8.51 3.37
N PRO A 95 1.99 -9.15 2.74
CA PRO A 95 0.89 -9.81 3.43
C PRO A 95 1.32 -10.83 4.49
N THR A 96 2.42 -11.55 4.26
CA THR A 96 2.96 -12.53 5.21
C THR A 96 3.77 -11.88 6.32
N ASN A 97 4.46 -10.77 6.03
CA ASN A 97 5.40 -10.15 6.96
C ASN A 97 4.77 -9.04 7.81
N VAL A 98 3.50 -8.65 7.61
CA VAL A 98 2.83 -7.66 8.49
C VAL A 98 2.74 -8.18 9.92
N PHE A 99 2.23 -9.40 10.10
CA PHE A 99 2.01 -10.00 11.42
C PHE A 99 3.00 -11.13 11.75
N SER A 100 4.09 -11.23 10.98
CA SER A 100 5.17 -12.15 11.32
C SER A 100 5.81 -11.74 12.65
N TYR A 101 6.33 -12.74 13.34
CA TYR A 101 7.11 -12.59 14.57
C TYR A 101 8.52 -13.19 14.42
N GLN A 102 8.90 -13.55 13.18
CA GLN A 102 10.24 -14.08 12.87
C GLN A 102 11.30 -12.98 12.94
N GLY A 103 12.56 -13.36 13.17
CA GLY A 103 13.62 -12.43 13.56
C GLY A 103 13.83 -11.22 12.65
N ASP A 104 13.85 -11.41 11.33
CA ASP A 104 14.07 -10.37 10.33
C ASP A 104 12.79 -9.92 9.60
N GLU A 105 11.63 -10.41 10.03
CA GLU A 105 10.31 -10.10 9.44
C GLU A 105 9.41 -9.32 10.42
N GLY A 106 9.41 -9.72 11.70
CA GLY A 106 8.48 -9.22 12.70
C GLY A 106 8.91 -7.88 13.29
N SER A 107 8.29 -6.80 12.84
CA SER A 107 8.48 -5.47 13.43
C SER A 107 7.20 -4.63 13.35
N PRO A 108 6.82 -3.90 14.42
CA PRO A 108 5.80 -2.84 14.36
C PRO A 108 6.14 -1.80 13.31
N THR A 109 5.13 -1.30 12.59
CA THR A 109 5.30 -0.37 11.46
C THR A 109 6.10 0.88 11.86
N GLU A 110 5.92 1.38 13.08
CA GLU A 110 6.63 2.53 13.64
C GLU A 110 8.13 2.28 13.83
N LEU A 111 8.54 1.03 14.00
CA LEU A 111 9.94 0.62 14.17
C LEU A 111 10.57 0.15 12.85
N ARG A 112 9.77 -0.02 11.79
CA ARG A 112 10.29 -0.28 10.45
C ARG A 112 10.92 1.00 9.89
N GLY A 113 11.76 0.83 8.89
CA GLY A 113 12.38 1.94 8.20
C GLY A 113 13.07 1.47 6.93
N ALA A 114 13.84 2.36 6.32
CA ALA A 114 14.54 2.08 5.07
C ALA A 114 15.54 0.91 5.15
N ASN A 115 15.90 0.44 6.35
CA ASN A 115 16.78 -0.71 6.55
C ASN A 115 16.03 -2.01 6.92
N TYR A 116 14.69 -1.99 6.96
CA TYR A 116 13.92 -3.23 7.07
C TYR A 116 14.14 -4.04 5.78
N PRO A 117 14.41 -5.37 5.83
CA PRO A 117 14.93 -6.13 4.69
C PRO A 117 14.14 -5.92 3.39
N ASN A 118 12.81 -5.93 3.46
CA ASN A 118 11.97 -5.80 2.27
C ASN A 118 11.91 -4.35 1.73
N TYR A 119 12.24 -3.34 2.54
CA TYR A 119 12.08 -1.91 2.20
C TYR A 119 13.37 -1.27 1.69
N ALA A 120 14.48 -2.01 1.68
CA ALA A 120 15.82 -1.45 1.46
C ALA A 120 16.11 -1.01 0.02
N MET A 121 15.35 -1.50 -0.96
CA MET A 121 15.69 -1.36 -2.37
C MET A 121 14.78 -0.40 -3.12
N ASN A 122 13.48 -0.45 -2.84
CA ASN A 122 12.47 0.09 -3.75
C ASN A 122 11.67 1.20 -3.06
N PRO A 123 11.90 2.48 -3.41
CA PRO A 123 11.08 3.56 -2.89
C PRO A 123 9.69 3.54 -3.57
N PRO A 124 8.60 3.88 -2.84
CA PRO A 124 7.27 3.98 -3.43
C PRO A 124 7.19 5.07 -4.52
N CYS A 125 7.95 6.15 -4.36
CA CYS A 125 8.10 7.19 -5.38
C CYS A 125 9.48 7.08 -6.05
N PRO A 126 9.59 7.21 -7.40
CA PRO A 126 10.89 7.32 -8.05
C PRO A 126 11.72 8.42 -7.39
N ARG A 127 12.90 8.09 -6.86
CA ARG A 127 13.82 9.13 -6.40
C ARG A 127 14.17 9.98 -7.63
N PRO A 128 14.03 11.31 -7.60
CA PRO A 128 14.56 12.14 -8.67
C PRO A 128 16.03 11.74 -8.83
N ALA A 129 16.43 11.41 -10.05
CA ALA A 129 17.83 11.13 -10.35
C ALA A 129 18.63 12.31 -9.78
N ARG A 130 19.48 12.05 -8.77
CA ARG A 130 20.46 13.04 -8.35
C ARG A 130 21.30 13.32 -9.60
N ARG A 131 21.19 14.52 -10.14
CA ARG A 131 22.13 15.04 -11.13
C ARG A 131 23.52 15.12 -10.51
#